data_AF-A0AAE0MVK2-F1
#
_entry.id   AF-A0AAE0MVK2-F1
#
_cell.length_a   1.000
_cell.length_b   1.000
_cell.length_c   1.000
_cell.angle_alpha   90.00
_cell.angle_beta   90.00
_cell.angle_gamma   90.00
#
_symmetry.space_group_name_H-M   'P 1'
#
loop_
_entity.id
_entity.type
_entity.pdbx_description
1 polymer ?
#
loop_
_entity_poly.entity_id
_entity_poly.type
_entity_poly.pdbx_seq_one_letter_code
_entity_poly.pdbx_strand_id
1 'polypeptide(L)'
;MLAQFSGASSKLISNRPYFSTRLVPLGNSLERQPLLPTNMAGEDRKKRVLIVGAGAAGMSCAYHLSNHSEKFDVTVIEAANYCGGQAFSIPIDKKKHGTSWLNQGVQGGSYIFHHTMTMFARQGYAANPVKLQVSFGKDHRFWTNVYPTKLLERHQSEVKRFYRMLSFVRWFELIFALLPIKYLMKVFWFSYEFANTIALPIVALFLGTGNYTPDVPTIILERLCTSPTYGMRYPADKESIASNMPPMIVFPNFSNFYEDWRKDLVKRGVNIRLSTEVTQVLSRDKDGVVVKTIKRTPMPDNHNLTSAWAAEDPVMNADATAEETTEHYDEIVICCLADTAKRLLGRTASLRERQVLGSAKFSDDITITHHDSSYMRKHYENFFNASQAVTSLSGVDHSSRVEFARNNFRPMYYIKPYDADLTKLEMCFDCTNYQAQFPPEVDFDNHVFQTTYLNKQRDGHLWTDNEIDESKIIRKDWWHQLCHSWTHYVFVVPWMWLLQGRKHTRFASSWTMINAHEVAVMSGIAAAVDLGAQYPEDLERDGFALLSFRLYYLLIYGRWYRRRVKKEDRMGEGHEWATGLYGSVYKGPGVTEKEREMWREERAREVNGDANGHANGHGGK
;
A
#
# COMPACT_ATOMS: atom_id res chain seq x y z
N MET A 1 4.49 11.77 0.34
CA MET A 1 3.83 12.88 1.05
C MET A 1 4.88 13.83 1.65
N LEU A 2 5.76 13.38 2.54
CA LEU A 2 6.83 14.22 3.12
C LEU A 2 7.79 14.83 2.08
N ALA A 3 8.23 14.06 1.07
CA ALA A 3 9.13 14.55 0.01
C ALA A 3 8.56 15.75 -0.78
N GLN A 4 7.24 15.91 -0.81
CA GLN A 4 6.58 17.06 -1.43
C GLN A 4 6.54 18.30 -0.52
N PHE A 5 6.60 18.14 0.82
CA PHE A 5 6.78 19.27 1.73
C PHE A 5 8.12 19.99 1.49
N SER A 6 9.19 19.22 1.22
CA SER A 6 10.50 19.81 0.87
C SER A 6 10.52 20.45 -0.53
N GLY A 7 9.69 19.96 -1.47
CA GLY A 7 9.58 20.52 -2.82
C GLY A 7 8.88 21.88 -2.87
N ALA A 8 8.01 22.19 -1.90
CA ALA A 8 7.45 23.54 -1.75
C ALA A 8 8.50 24.57 -1.26
N SER A 9 9.55 24.11 -0.59
CA SER A 9 10.65 24.96 -0.09
C SER A 9 11.80 25.11 -1.09
N SER A 10 11.95 24.21 -2.07
CA SER A 10 13.05 24.29 -3.04
C SER A 10 12.93 25.46 -4.03
N LYS A 11 11.73 26.04 -4.21
CA LYS A 11 11.53 27.30 -4.97
C LYS A 11 11.96 28.57 -4.21
N LEU A 12 12.32 28.47 -2.94
CA LEU A 12 12.82 29.59 -2.12
C LEU A 12 14.34 29.54 -1.87
N ILE A 13 15.05 28.51 -2.37
CA ILE A 13 16.50 28.32 -2.12
C ILE A 13 17.34 28.42 -3.41
N SER A 14 16.73 28.53 -4.59
CA SER A 14 17.46 28.79 -5.84
C SER A 14 17.19 30.20 -6.35
N ASN A 15 17.89 31.19 -5.77
CA ASN A 15 18.29 32.48 -6.37
C ASN A 15 18.40 33.56 -5.30
N ARG A 16 19.59 33.73 -4.72
CA ARG A 16 20.13 35.04 -4.34
C ARG A 16 21.65 34.94 -4.13
N PRO A 17 22.43 35.92 -4.60
CA PRO A 17 23.88 35.92 -4.45
C PRO A 17 24.28 36.30 -3.03
N TYR A 18 25.45 35.80 -2.63
CA TYR A 18 26.25 36.14 -1.45
C TYR A 18 25.83 37.41 -0.71
N PHE A 19 25.36 37.25 0.53
CA PHE A 19 25.50 38.26 1.56
C PHE A 19 26.06 37.62 2.83
N SER A 20 27.28 38.03 3.16
CA SER A 20 27.94 37.82 4.43
C SER A 20 27.24 38.65 5.49
N THR A 21 26.63 37.99 6.47
CA THR A 21 26.32 38.61 7.76
C THR A 21 26.74 37.66 8.86
N ARG A 22 27.81 38.08 9.56
CA ARG A 22 28.30 37.48 10.81
C ARG A 22 27.16 37.42 11.82
N LEU A 23 26.80 36.20 12.25
CA LEU A 23 26.10 35.97 13.50
C LEU A 23 27.11 35.49 14.53
N VAL A 24 27.17 36.23 15.63
CA VAL A 24 28.00 36.00 16.82
C VAL A 24 27.57 34.69 17.49
N PRO A 25 28.50 33.84 17.99
CA PRO A 25 28.16 32.55 18.56
C PRO A 25 27.62 32.72 19.99
N LEU A 26 26.41 32.21 20.24
CA LEU A 26 25.91 31.99 21.59
C LEU A 26 26.39 30.62 22.09
N GLY A 27 26.99 30.65 23.28
CA GLY A 27 27.83 29.62 23.88
C GLY A 27 27.20 28.23 24.07
N ASN A 28 28.09 27.24 23.97
CA ASN A 28 28.14 25.97 24.69
C ASN A 28 26.82 25.43 25.27
N SER A 29 26.06 24.70 24.45
CA SER A 29 25.17 23.65 24.93
C SER A 29 25.88 22.30 24.74
N LEU A 30 26.27 21.69 25.87
CA LEU A 30 26.88 20.37 26.04
C LEU A 30 26.58 19.38 24.89
N GLU A 31 27.62 19.07 24.11
CA GLU A 31 27.69 17.87 23.29
C GLU A 31 27.41 16.65 24.18
N ARG A 32 26.21 16.07 24.07
CA ARG A 32 26.04 14.67 24.47
C ARG A 32 26.71 13.84 23.40
N GLN A 33 27.94 13.43 23.68
CA GLN A 33 28.57 12.30 23.01
C GLN A 33 27.56 11.14 22.95
N PRO A 34 27.49 10.40 21.83
CA PRO A 34 26.70 9.17 21.81
C PRO A 34 27.18 8.31 22.97
N LEU A 35 26.26 7.89 23.84
CA LEU A 35 26.51 6.84 24.82
C LEU A 35 26.85 5.58 24.01
N LEU A 36 28.13 5.44 23.68
CA LEU A 36 28.74 4.18 23.36
C LEU A 36 28.52 3.29 24.59
N PRO A 37 27.91 2.10 24.45
CA PRO A 37 27.88 1.18 25.56
C PRO A 37 29.32 0.87 25.97
N THR A 38 29.65 1.23 27.21
CA THR A 38 30.89 0.88 27.88
C THR A 38 31.04 -0.63 27.91
N ASN A 39 32.11 -1.11 27.26
CA ASN A 39 32.72 -2.43 27.34
C ASN A 39 31.97 -3.52 28.12
N MET A 40 31.35 -4.43 27.38
CA MET A 40 31.57 -5.86 27.63
C MET A 40 32.47 -6.37 26.52
N ALA A 41 33.71 -6.70 26.85
CA ALA A 41 34.48 -7.64 26.04
C ALA A 41 33.71 -8.96 26.08
N GLY A 42 33.21 -9.44 24.93
CA GLY A 42 32.36 -10.62 24.88
C GLY A 42 32.00 -11.02 23.46
N GLU A 43 32.94 -11.71 22.81
CA GLU A 43 32.84 -12.48 21.56
C GLU A 43 32.31 -11.79 20.31
N ASP A 44 32.93 -12.13 19.19
CA ASP A 44 32.59 -11.79 17.80
C ASP A 44 31.25 -12.47 17.37
N ARG A 45 30.24 -12.47 18.25
CA ARG A 45 28.97 -13.18 18.04
C ARG A 45 27.98 -12.31 17.28
N LYS A 46 27.35 -12.92 16.27
CA LYS A 46 26.27 -12.30 15.50
C LYS A 46 25.12 -11.92 16.44
N LYS A 47 24.56 -10.74 16.22
CA LYS A 47 23.36 -10.27 16.92
C LYS A 47 22.15 -11.06 16.43
N ARG A 48 21.45 -11.74 17.34
CA ARG A 48 20.25 -12.52 17.02
C ARG A 48 19.04 -11.61 16.94
N VAL A 49 18.45 -11.50 15.75
CA VAL A 49 17.31 -10.62 15.47
C VAL A 49 16.09 -11.46 15.11
N LEU A 50 15.02 -11.29 15.89
CA LEU A 50 13.71 -11.86 15.56
C LEU A 50 12.88 -10.84 14.78
N ILE A 51 12.34 -11.26 13.64
CA ILE A 51 11.37 -10.51 12.85
C ILE A 51 10.01 -11.23 12.94
N VAL A 52 8.98 -10.52 13.39
CA VAL A 52 7.63 -11.08 13.58
C VAL A 52 6.71 -10.60 12.46
N GLY A 53 6.36 -11.50 11.54
CA GLY A 53 5.57 -11.25 10.34
C GLY A 53 6.44 -11.24 9.08
N ALA A 54 6.09 -12.06 8.10
CA ALA A 54 6.73 -12.17 6.78
C ALA A 54 5.95 -11.46 5.67
N GLY A 55 5.26 -10.37 5.99
CA GLY A 55 4.75 -9.41 5.00
C GLY A 55 5.87 -8.53 4.43
N ALA A 56 5.53 -7.59 3.53
CA ALA A 56 6.47 -6.69 2.84
C ALA A 56 7.54 -6.06 3.75
N ALA A 57 7.14 -5.59 4.94
CA ALA A 57 8.05 -4.96 5.90
C ALA A 57 9.05 -5.95 6.51
N GLY A 58 8.60 -7.14 6.92
CA GLY A 58 9.46 -8.16 7.51
C GLY A 58 10.42 -8.76 6.49
N MET A 59 9.92 -9.07 5.29
CA MET A 59 10.75 -9.55 4.17
C MET A 59 11.82 -8.53 3.79
N SER A 60 11.46 -7.24 3.73
CA SER A 60 12.42 -6.16 3.49
C SER A 60 13.46 -6.04 4.61
N CYS A 61 13.04 -6.05 5.87
CA CYS A 61 13.97 -5.99 7.00
C CYS A 61 14.96 -7.17 6.98
N ALA A 62 14.48 -8.39 6.78
CA ALA A 62 15.29 -9.59 6.69
C ALA A 62 16.31 -9.51 5.54
N TYR A 63 15.86 -9.06 4.36
CA TYR A 63 16.72 -8.90 3.19
C TYR A 63 17.89 -7.95 3.48
N HIS A 64 17.62 -6.78 4.06
CA HIS A 64 18.67 -5.80 4.31
C HIS A 64 19.61 -6.20 5.45
N LEU A 65 19.13 -6.92 6.47
CA LEU A 65 20.00 -7.51 7.50
C LEU A 65 20.86 -8.64 6.93
N SER A 66 20.33 -9.45 6.00
CA SER A 66 21.04 -10.59 5.40
C SER A 66 22.25 -10.18 4.54
N ASN A 67 22.29 -8.93 4.05
CA ASN A 67 23.47 -8.35 3.39
C ASN A 67 24.65 -8.11 4.36
N HIS A 68 24.43 -8.31 5.66
CA HIS A 68 25.42 -8.18 6.73
C HIS A 68 25.40 -9.44 7.61
N SER A 69 25.47 -10.61 6.98
CA SER A 69 25.40 -11.91 7.65
C SER A 69 26.56 -12.15 8.62
N GLU A 70 27.63 -11.36 8.56
CA GLU A 70 28.71 -11.30 9.54
C GLU A 70 28.29 -10.64 10.87
N LYS A 71 27.24 -9.81 10.86
CA LYS A 71 26.75 -9.06 12.03
C LYS A 71 25.47 -9.61 12.62
N PHE A 72 24.62 -10.22 11.79
CA PHE A 72 23.27 -10.60 12.18
C PHE A 72 22.99 -12.09 11.94
N ASP A 73 22.32 -12.68 12.93
CA ASP A 73 21.64 -13.97 12.82
C ASP A 73 20.14 -13.69 12.84
N VAL A 74 19.47 -13.91 11.71
CA VAL A 74 18.11 -13.42 11.47
C VAL A 74 17.13 -14.58 11.45
N THR A 75 16.10 -14.48 12.28
CA THR A 75 14.95 -15.39 12.25
C THR A 75 13.68 -14.62 11.92
N VAL A 76 12.93 -15.08 10.92
CA VAL A 76 11.60 -14.56 10.56
C VAL A 76 10.55 -15.59 10.97
N ILE A 77 9.53 -15.15 11.69
CA ILE A 77 8.38 -15.97 12.07
C ILE A 77 7.12 -15.45 11.38
N GLU A 78 6.34 -16.34 10.78
CA GLU A 78 5.07 -16.05 10.13
C GLU A 78 3.99 -17.02 10.57
N ALA A 79 2.85 -16.47 11.01
CA ALA A 79 1.73 -17.24 11.53
C ALA A 79 1.01 -18.03 10.42
N ALA A 80 0.95 -17.46 9.20
CA ALA A 80 0.44 -18.14 8.01
C ALA A 80 1.46 -19.13 7.42
N ASN A 81 1.01 -19.97 6.48
CA ASN A 81 1.88 -20.92 5.79
C ASN A 81 2.49 -20.36 4.48
N TYR A 82 2.60 -19.04 4.35
CA TYR A 82 3.15 -18.34 3.19
C TYR A 82 3.72 -16.97 3.57
N CYS A 83 4.59 -16.39 2.72
CA CYS A 83 5.08 -15.02 2.88
C CYS A 83 4.24 -14.03 2.04
N GLY A 84 4.12 -12.78 2.49
CA GLY A 84 3.43 -11.71 1.76
C GLY A 84 2.29 -11.05 2.54
N GLY A 85 1.72 -11.76 3.53
CA GLY A 85 0.60 -11.25 4.34
C GLY A 85 -0.60 -10.91 3.46
N GLN A 86 -1.01 -9.65 3.44
CA GLN A 86 -2.14 -9.17 2.62
C GLN A 86 -1.86 -9.13 1.10
N ALA A 87 -0.64 -9.43 0.66
CA ALA A 87 -0.25 -9.47 -0.75
C ALA A 87 0.02 -10.92 -1.17
N PHE A 88 -0.95 -11.53 -1.85
CA PHE A 88 -0.85 -12.90 -2.35
C PHE A 88 -1.65 -13.08 -3.64
N SER A 89 -1.50 -14.22 -4.30
CA SER A 89 -2.22 -14.61 -5.51
C SER A 89 -2.99 -15.90 -5.30
N ILE A 90 -4.15 -16.02 -5.95
CA ILE A 90 -4.99 -17.21 -5.94
C ILE A 90 -5.11 -17.82 -7.33
N PRO A 91 -5.29 -19.15 -7.45
CA PRO A 91 -5.53 -19.79 -8.72
C PRO A 91 -6.94 -19.49 -9.24
N ILE A 92 -7.09 -19.40 -10.57
CA ILE A 92 -8.38 -19.32 -11.28
C ILE A 92 -8.39 -20.16 -12.55
N ASP A 93 -9.59 -20.44 -13.08
CA ASP A 93 -9.75 -21.21 -14.31
C ASP A 93 -9.26 -20.43 -15.53
N LYS A 94 -8.09 -20.85 -16.04
CA LYS A 94 -7.47 -20.28 -17.24
C LYS A 94 -8.31 -20.41 -18.50
N LYS A 95 -9.05 -21.51 -18.68
CA LYS A 95 -9.87 -21.71 -19.88
C LYS A 95 -11.03 -20.72 -19.90
N LYS A 96 -11.58 -20.42 -18.73
CA LYS A 96 -12.69 -19.49 -18.57
C LYS A 96 -12.22 -18.03 -18.62
N HIS A 97 -11.23 -17.68 -17.82
CA HIS A 97 -10.84 -16.28 -17.57
C HIS A 97 -9.65 -15.80 -18.40
N GLY A 98 -8.97 -16.70 -19.12
CA GLY A 98 -7.81 -16.38 -19.95
C GLY A 98 -6.47 -16.29 -19.21
N THR A 99 -6.46 -16.48 -17.89
CA THR A 99 -5.26 -16.55 -17.05
C THR A 99 -5.46 -17.51 -15.87
N SER A 100 -4.39 -18.09 -15.32
CA SER A 100 -4.45 -19.08 -14.25
C SER A 100 -4.39 -18.52 -12.83
N TRP A 101 -4.23 -17.20 -12.67
CA TRP A 101 -4.07 -16.58 -11.37
C TRP A 101 -4.55 -15.12 -11.31
N LEU A 102 -4.87 -14.65 -10.11
CA LEU A 102 -5.03 -13.22 -9.82
C LEU A 102 -4.48 -12.84 -8.44
N ASN A 103 -4.05 -11.59 -8.29
CA ASN A 103 -3.66 -11.03 -6.99
C ASN A 103 -4.89 -10.72 -6.13
N GLN A 104 -4.81 -11.04 -4.84
CA GLN A 104 -5.73 -10.65 -3.77
C GLN A 104 -5.10 -9.56 -2.89
N GLY A 105 -5.95 -8.67 -2.37
CA GLY A 105 -5.54 -7.55 -1.52
C GLY A 105 -4.77 -6.49 -2.30
N VAL A 106 -3.44 -6.51 -2.20
CA VAL A 106 -2.59 -5.56 -2.92
C VAL A 106 -2.52 -5.93 -4.41
N GLN A 107 -2.76 -4.97 -5.30
CA GLN A 107 -2.80 -5.23 -6.75
C GLN A 107 -1.90 -4.30 -7.58
N GLY A 108 -1.65 -3.08 -7.09
CA GLY A 108 -0.89 -2.09 -7.82
C GLY A 108 -0.55 -0.86 -6.98
N GLY A 109 0.05 0.13 -7.63
CA GLY A 109 0.52 1.37 -7.02
C GLY A 109 0.82 2.44 -8.05
N SER A 110 1.51 3.49 -7.61
CA SER A 110 1.98 4.55 -8.50
C SER A 110 3.49 4.45 -8.71
N TYR A 111 4.00 5.18 -9.70
CA TYR A 111 5.43 5.24 -10.01
C TYR A 111 6.32 5.81 -8.89
N ILE A 112 5.75 6.28 -7.77
CA ILE A 112 6.54 6.71 -6.61
C ILE A 112 7.07 5.53 -5.77
N PHE A 113 6.73 4.28 -6.13
CA PHE A 113 7.04 3.08 -5.35
C PHE A 113 8.46 2.54 -5.64
N HIS A 114 9.47 3.39 -5.52
CA HIS A 114 10.84 3.09 -5.93
C HIS A 114 11.45 1.92 -5.13
N HIS A 115 11.17 1.84 -3.83
CA HIS A 115 11.68 0.75 -2.98
C HIS A 115 10.99 -0.58 -3.32
N THR A 116 9.69 -0.54 -3.65
CA THR A 116 8.94 -1.74 -4.05
C THR A 116 9.42 -2.27 -5.41
N MET A 117 9.54 -1.41 -6.42
CA MET A 117 9.95 -1.82 -7.76
C MET A 117 11.40 -2.34 -7.79
N THR A 118 12.30 -1.73 -7.02
CA THR A 118 13.66 -2.28 -6.87
C THR A 118 13.66 -3.65 -6.19
N MET A 119 12.76 -3.91 -5.24
CA MET A 119 12.61 -5.26 -4.67
C MET A 119 12.04 -6.26 -5.68
N PHE A 120 11.09 -5.88 -6.54
CA PHE A 120 10.66 -6.74 -7.65
C PHE A 120 11.85 -7.11 -8.55
N ALA A 121 12.64 -6.11 -8.96
CA ALA A 121 13.81 -6.33 -9.79
C ALA A 121 14.81 -7.31 -9.18
N ARG A 122 15.12 -7.16 -7.88
CA ARG A 122 16.05 -8.01 -7.14
C ARG A 122 15.62 -9.48 -7.07
N GLN A 123 14.32 -9.75 -7.24
CA GLN A 123 13.75 -11.09 -7.26
C GLN A 123 13.41 -11.58 -8.68
N GLY A 124 13.71 -10.79 -9.72
CA GLY A 124 13.46 -11.16 -11.12
C GLY A 124 12.03 -10.87 -11.62
N TYR A 125 11.30 -9.97 -10.96
CA TYR A 125 9.93 -9.60 -11.31
C TYR A 125 9.83 -8.15 -11.76
N ALA A 126 8.73 -7.81 -12.46
CA ALA A 126 8.44 -6.45 -12.88
C ALA A 126 6.94 -6.11 -12.77
N ALA A 127 6.66 -4.87 -12.38
CA ALA A 127 5.32 -4.29 -12.44
C ALA A 127 5.00 -3.84 -13.88
N ASN A 128 3.71 -3.81 -14.24
CA ASN A 128 3.25 -3.42 -15.58
C ASN A 128 2.48 -2.11 -15.54
N PRO A 129 2.59 -1.22 -16.54
CA PRO A 129 1.84 0.02 -16.60
C PRO A 129 0.36 -0.25 -16.88
N VAL A 130 -0.51 0.60 -16.32
CA VAL A 130 -1.95 0.65 -16.60
C VAL A 130 -2.45 2.09 -16.51
N LYS A 131 -3.47 2.44 -17.31
CA LYS A 131 -4.16 3.73 -17.23
C LYS A 131 -5.47 3.57 -16.49
N LEU A 132 -5.57 4.14 -15.29
CA LEU A 132 -6.70 3.92 -14.41
C LEU A 132 -8.00 4.54 -14.98
N GLN A 133 -9.02 3.72 -15.16
CA GLN A 133 -10.39 4.13 -15.47
C GLN A 133 -11.33 3.77 -14.31
N VAL A 134 -12.22 4.69 -13.94
CA VAL A 134 -13.15 4.50 -12.82
C VAL A 134 -14.61 4.63 -13.28
N SER A 135 -15.53 3.98 -12.54
CA SER A 135 -16.98 4.08 -12.73
C SER A 135 -17.68 4.19 -11.38
N PHE A 136 -18.07 5.41 -10.99
CA PHE A 136 -18.62 5.68 -9.66
C PHE A 136 -20.11 5.99 -9.73
N GLY A 137 -20.86 5.37 -8.83
CA GLY A 137 -22.32 5.43 -8.83
C GLY A 137 -22.93 4.70 -10.02
N LYS A 138 -24.26 4.82 -10.11
CA LYS A 138 -25.07 4.23 -11.18
C LYS A 138 -26.21 5.16 -11.55
N ASP A 139 -26.73 5.02 -12.76
CA ASP A 139 -27.86 5.77 -13.29
C ASP A 139 -27.63 7.29 -13.17
N HIS A 140 -28.54 8.02 -12.52
CA HIS A 140 -28.46 9.47 -12.36
C HIS A 140 -27.30 9.93 -11.45
N ARG A 141 -26.64 9.02 -10.72
CA ARG A 141 -25.43 9.28 -9.89
C ARG A 141 -24.14 8.81 -10.55
N PHE A 142 -24.21 8.31 -11.78
CA PHE A 142 -23.03 7.80 -12.47
C PHE A 142 -22.08 8.93 -12.90
N TRP A 143 -20.79 8.75 -12.63
CA TRP A 143 -19.72 9.53 -13.23
C TRP A 143 -18.43 8.73 -13.39
N THR A 144 -17.55 9.22 -14.27
CA THR A 144 -16.27 8.59 -14.59
C THR A 144 -15.19 9.64 -14.87
N ASN A 145 -13.93 9.23 -14.84
CA ASN A 145 -12.81 10.05 -15.32
C ASN A 145 -12.62 10.01 -16.85
N VAL A 146 -13.31 9.13 -17.56
CA VAL A 146 -13.10 8.92 -19.01
C VAL A 146 -13.85 9.96 -19.85
N TYR A 147 -15.13 10.18 -19.58
CA TYR A 147 -16.01 11.14 -20.26
C TYR A 147 -16.90 11.89 -19.27
N PRO A 148 -17.37 13.11 -19.60
CA PRO A 148 -18.22 13.87 -18.69
C PRO A 148 -19.66 13.34 -18.67
N THR A 149 -20.30 13.41 -17.50
CA THR A 149 -21.66 12.91 -17.27
C THR A 149 -22.61 13.99 -16.76
N LYS A 150 -23.93 13.73 -16.85
CA LYS A 150 -25.00 14.60 -16.32
C LYS A 150 -24.84 14.96 -14.85
N LEU A 151 -24.28 14.06 -14.02
CA LEU A 151 -23.99 14.37 -12.62
C LEU A 151 -22.94 15.50 -12.50
N LEU A 152 -21.85 15.39 -13.26
CA LEU A 152 -20.80 16.43 -13.26
C LEU A 152 -21.29 17.74 -13.87
N GLU A 153 -22.19 17.69 -14.84
CA GLU A 153 -22.87 18.87 -15.39
C GLU A 153 -23.72 19.58 -14.33
N ARG A 154 -24.57 18.83 -13.59
CA ARG A 154 -25.41 19.37 -12.51
C ARG A 154 -24.59 20.06 -11.42
N HIS A 155 -23.42 19.52 -11.09
CA HIS A 155 -22.56 20.03 -10.02
C HIS A 155 -21.41 20.94 -10.49
N GLN A 156 -21.45 21.49 -11.70
CA GLN A 156 -20.39 22.37 -12.26
C GLN A 156 -19.97 23.52 -11.32
N SER A 157 -20.94 24.18 -10.68
CA SER A 157 -20.66 25.26 -9.73
C SER A 157 -19.88 24.77 -8.50
N GLU A 158 -20.18 23.57 -8.03
CA GLU A 158 -19.49 22.92 -6.92
C GLU A 158 -18.12 22.40 -7.34
N VAL A 159 -17.95 21.87 -8.56
CA VAL A 159 -16.65 21.49 -9.13
C VAL A 159 -15.68 22.68 -9.09
N LYS A 160 -16.13 23.85 -9.56
CA LYS A 160 -15.34 25.10 -9.54
C LYS A 160 -15.05 25.58 -8.12
N ARG A 161 -16.00 25.45 -7.20
CA ARG A 161 -15.78 25.75 -5.77
C ARG A 161 -14.79 24.78 -5.13
N PHE A 162 -14.86 23.50 -5.46
CA PHE A 162 -13.94 22.46 -4.98
C PHE A 162 -12.51 22.73 -5.44
N TYR A 163 -12.32 23.12 -6.70
CA TYR A 163 -11.02 23.59 -7.22
C TYR A 163 -10.45 24.77 -6.41
N ARG A 164 -11.29 25.78 -6.12
CA ARG A 164 -10.89 26.94 -5.31
C ARG A 164 -10.60 26.54 -3.86
N MET A 165 -11.42 25.67 -3.27
CA MET A 165 -11.23 25.13 -1.93
C MET A 165 -9.88 24.42 -1.82
N LEU A 166 -9.55 23.50 -2.73
CA LEU A 166 -8.27 22.78 -2.71
C LEU A 166 -7.07 23.73 -2.76
N SER A 167 -7.16 24.80 -3.55
CA SER A 167 -6.13 25.84 -3.60
C SER A 167 -6.02 26.62 -2.28
N PHE A 168 -7.16 26.94 -1.67
CA PHE A 168 -7.24 27.65 -0.39
C PHE A 168 -6.70 26.81 0.77
N VAL A 169 -7.15 25.55 0.92
CA VAL A 169 -6.69 24.66 2.00
C VAL A 169 -5.20 24.39 1.91
N ARG A 170 -4.63 24.37 0.70
CA ARG A 170 -3.18 24.27 0.50
C ARG A 170 -2.43 25.51 0.97
N TRP A 171 -2.98 26.71 0.76
CA TRP A 171 -2.35 27.95 1.25
C TRP A 171 -2.43 28.06 2.78
N PHE A 172 -3.52 27.56 3.38
CA PHE A 172 -3.76 27.54 4.83
C PHE A 172 -3.54 26.15 5.45
N GLU A 173 -2.58 25.38 4.93
CA GLU A 173 -2.43 23.95 5.23
C GLU A 173 -2.34 23.66 6.74
N LEU A 174 -1.63 24.48 7.52
CA LEU A 174 -1.49 24.28 8.97
C LEU A 174 -2.82 24.30 9.74
N ILE A 175 -3.84 25.00 9.20
CA ILE A 175 -5.16 25.11 9.83
C ILE A 175 -6.03 23.90 9.45
N PHE A 176 -5.98 23.50 8.18
CA PHE A 176 -6.91 22.50 7.64
C PHE A 176 -6.34 21.09 7.62
N ALA A 177 -5.03 20.89 7.73
CA ALA A 177 -4.37 19.61 7.45
C ALA A 177 -5.04 18.42 8.14
N LEU A 178 -5.34 18.54 9.43
CA LEU A 178 -5.94 17.49 10.25
C LEU A 178 -7.47 17.55 10.32
N LEU A 179 -8.12 18.56 9.73
CA LEU A 179 -9.57 18.69 9.72
C LEU A 179 -10.16 17.50 8.94
N PRO A 180 -11.07 16.71 9.54
CA PRO A 180 -11.75 15.64 8.82
C PRO A 180 -12.55 16.14 7.61
N ILE A 181 -12.53 15.39 6.51
CA ILE A 181 -13.20 15.78 5.25
C ILE A 181 -14.68 16.11 5.45
N LYS A 182 -15.39 15.36 6.29
CA LYS A 182 -16.82 15.62 6.57
C LYS A 182 -17.09 17.03 7.10
N TYR A 183 -16.17 17.61 7.85
CA TYR A 183 -16.29 18.98 8.35
C TYR A 183 -15.82 19.98 7.29
N LEU A 184 -14.75 19.66 6.55
CA LEU A 184 -14.29 20.48 5.43
C LEU A 184 -15.42 20.73 4.42
N MET A 185 -16.13 19.67 4.02
CA MET A 185 -17.23 19.79 3.06
C MET A 185 -18.34 20.74 3.55
N LYS A 186 -18.63 20.72 4.85
CA LYS A 186 -19.62 21.62 5.48
C LYS A 186 -19.14 23.07 5.55
N VAL A 187 -17.88 23.30 5.93
CA VAL A 187 -17.28 24.64 6.04
C VAL A 187 -17.32 25.38 4.70
N PHE A 188 -17.16 24.66 3.59
CA PHE A 188 -17.20 25.22 2.25
C PHE A 188 -18.56 25.07 1.54
N TRP A 189 -19.61 24.73 2.29
CA TRP A 189 -21.01 24.64 1.84
C TRP A 189 -21.27 23.72 0.65
N PHE A 190 -20.59 22.59 0.57
CA PHE A 190 -20.89 21.56 -0.43
C PHE A 190 -22.21 20.86 -0.15
N SER A 191 -22.92 20.52 -1.24
CA SER A 191 -24.15 19.74 -1.14
C SER A 191 -23.87 18.33 -0.62
N TYR A 192 -24.89 17.73 0.02
CA TYR A 192 -24.79 16.35 0.49
C TYR A 192 -24.54 15.37 -0.66
N GLU A 193 -25.18 15.57 -1.81
CA GLU A 193 -24.96 14.77 -3.02
C GLU A 193 -23.50 14.87 -3.46
N PHE A 194 -22.98 16.08 -3.71
CA PHE A 194 -21.60 16.27 -4.17
C PHE A 194 -20.55 15.68 -3.22
N ALA A 195 -20.69 15.92 -1.92
CA ALA A 195 -19.74 15.44 -0.92
C ALA A 195 -19.64 13.90 -0.93
N ASN A 196 -20.77 13.21 -1.07
CA ASN A 196 -20.86 11.76 -0.88
C ASN A 196 -20.81 10.95 -2.17
N THR A 197 -21.24 11.50 -3.31
CA THR A 197 -21.22 10.78 -4.60
C THR A 197 -19.99 11.12 -5.43
N ILE A 198 -19.30 12.24 -5.16
CA ILE A 198 -18.13 12.66 -5.94
C ILE A 198 -16.87 12.78 -5.07
N ALA A 199 -16.88 13.61 -4.01
CA ALA A 199 -15.65 13.91 -3.28
C ALA A 199 -15.12 12.75 -2.43
N LEU A 200 -15.97 12.11 -1.61
CA LEU A 200 -15.59 10.99 -0.75
C LEU A 200 -15.17 9.73 -1.52
N PRO A 201 -15.87 9.31 -2.60
CA PRO A 201 -15.45 8.16 -3.41
C PRO A 201 -14.00 8.22 -3.92
N ILE A 202 -13.51 9.41 -4.27
CA ILE A 202 -12.11 9.61 -4.72
C ILE A 202 -11.11 9.23 -3.65
N VAL A 203 -11.43 9.47 -2.37
CA VAL A 203 -10.53 9.15 -1.25
C VAL A 203 -10.59 7.66 -0.92
N ALA A 204 -11.76 7.05 -1.01
CA ALA A 204 -11.94 5.62 -0.76
C ALA A 204 -11.10 4.76 -1.73
N LEU A 205 -10.98 5.18 -3.00
CA LEU A 205 -10.17 4.52 -4.03
C LEU A 205 -8.71 4.24 -3.62
N PHE A 206 -8.03 5.20 -2.99
CA PHE A 206 -6.57 5.09 -2.79
C PHE A 206 -6.16 4.54 -1.44
N LEU A 207 -7.03 4.65 -0.44
CA LEU A 207 -6.64 4.37 0.93
C LEU A 207 -7.29 3.11 1.49
N GLY A 208 -8.28 2.53 0.77
CA GLY A 208 -9.04 1.37 1.25
C GLY A 208 -9.54 1.57 2.67
N THR A 209 -9.93 2.79 3.05
CA THR A 209 -10.17 3.24 4.44
C THR A 209 -11.43 2.67 5.08
N GLY A 210 -12.04 1.66 4.46
CA GLY A 210 -13.41 1.31 4.73
C GLY A 210 -14.34 2.53 4.58
N ASN A 211 -15.46 2.47 5.29
CA ASN A 211 -16.38 3.60 5.44
C ASN A 211 -15.91 4.63 6.50
N TYR A 212 -14.61 4.71 6.81
CA TYR A 212 -14.02 5.78 7.62
C TYR A 212 -13.52 6.97 6.78
N THR A 213 -13.70 6.93 5.47
CA THR A 213 -13.36 8.01 4.53
C THR A 213 -13.81 9.41 5.01
N PRO A 214 -15.01 9.62 5.60
CA PRO A 214 -15.40 10.93 6.12
C PRO A 214 -14.51 11.48 7.25
N ASP A 215 -13.81 10.60 7.98
CA ASP A 215 -12.90 10.92 9.08
C ASP A 215 -11.43 11.06 8.67
N VAL A 216 -11.12 10.85 7.39
CA VAL A 216 -9.77 11.05 6.84
C VAL A 216 -9.43 12.55 6.89
N PRO A 217 -8.18 12.92 7.23
CA PRO A 217 -7.76 14.31 7.30
C PRO A 217 -7.66 14.97 5.91
N THR A 218 -8.00 16.25 5.84
CA THR A 218 -8.04 17.05 4.60
C THR A 218 -6.75 17.00 3.80
N ILE A 219 -5.59 16.93 4.46
CA ILE A 219 -4.30 16.87 3.75
C ILE A 219 -4.22 15.65 2.81
N ILE A 220 -4.85 14.53 3.15
CA ILE A 220 -4.81 13.36 2.29
C ILE A 220 -5.70 13.55 1.07
N LEU A 221 -6.91 14.08 1.26
CA LEU A 221 -7.78 14.47 0.14
C LEU A 221 -7.06 15.43 -0.80
N GLU A 222 -6.44 16.48 -0.25
CA GLU A 222 -5.74 17.48 -1.06
C GLU A 222 -4.63 16.82 -1.89
N ARG A 223 -3.80 15.97 -1.29
CA ARG A 223 -2.69 15.32 -2.01
C ARG A 223 -3.19 14.31 -3.05
N LEU A 224 -4.25 13.56 -2.77
CA LEU A 224 -4.87 12.64 -3.73
C LEU A 224 -5.49 13.37 -4.93
N CYS A 225 -5.90 14.62 -4.76
CA CYS A 225 -6.37 15.43 -5.88
C CYS A 225 -5.23 16.13 -6.61
N THR A 226 -4.37 16.86 -5.90
CA THR A 226 -3.47 17.86 -6.51
C THR A 226 -2.06 17.35 -6.78
N SER A 227 -1.70 16.15 -6.30
CA SER A 227 -0.33 15.66 -6.43
C SER A 227 0.07 15.48 -7.90
N PRO A 228 1.21 16.03 -8.33
CA PRO A 228 1.71 15.84 -9.69
C PRO A 228 2.10 14.40 -10.04
N THR A 229 2.11 13.53 -9.05
CA THR A 229 2.75 12.22 -9.13
C THR A 229 1.75 11.07 -9.19
N TYR A 230 0.55 11.24 -8.62
CA TYR A 230 -0.53 10.23 -8.58
C TYR A 230 -1.92 10.86 -8.44
N GLY A 231 -2.04 12.19 -8.53
CA GLY A 231 -3.30 12.88 -8.28
C GLY A 231 -4.33 12.58 -9.37
N MET A 232 -5.54 12.19 -8.98
CA MET A 232 -6.69 12.01 -9.91
C MET A 232 -7.10 13.32 -10.59
N ARG A 233 -6.69 14.46 -10.05
CA ARG A 233 -6.91 15.79 -10.63
C ARG A 233 -5.59 16.42 -11.07
N TYR A 234 -4.59 15.65 -11.49
CA TYR A 234 -3.37 16.23 -12.03
C TYR A 234 -3.17 15.99 -13.53
N PRO A 235 -3.08 17.04 -14.37
CA PRO A 235 -3.15 18.47 -14.01
C PRO A 235 -4.55 18.89 -13.54
N ALA A 236 -4.60 19.95 -12.74
CA ALA A 236 -5.86 20.41 -12.14
C ALA A 236 -6.81 20.97 -13.18
N ASP A 237 -7.98 20.35 -13.29
CA ASP A 237 -9.06 20.75 -14.20
C ASP A 237 -10.15 21.52 -13.44
N LYS A 238 -10.52 22.69 -13.97
CA LYS A 238 -11.58 23.54 -13.39
C LYS A 238 -12.98 23.04 -13.75
N GLU A 239 -13.10 22.26 -14.82
CA GLU A 239 -14.38 21.83 -15.38
C GLU A 239 -14.74 20.39 -14.98
N SER A 240 -13.76 19.55 -14.63
CA SER A 240 -13.99 18.17 -14.18
C SER A 240 -13.22 17.82 -12.91
N ILE A 241 -13.76 16.85 -12.15
CA ILE A 241 -13.12 16.25 -10.96
C ILE A 241 -12.19 15.09 -11.27
N ALA A 242 -12.27 14.52 -12.46
CA ALA A 242 -11.25 13.64 -12.99
C ALA A 242 -11.38 13.68 -14.51
N SER A 243 -10.37 14.23 -15.19
CA SER A 243 -10.36 14.32 -16.67
C SER A 243 -9.16 13.62 -17.28
N ASN A 244 -8.35 12.97 -16.45
CA ASN A 244 -7.22 12.17 -16.86
C ASN A 244 -7.45 10.69 -16.52
N MET A 245 -6.71 9.82 -17.20
CA MET A 245 -6.51 8.44 -16.79
C MET A 245 -5.11 8.35 -16.18
N PRO A 246 -4.97 8.46 -14.86
CA PRO A 246 -3.65 8.57 -14.25
C PRO A 246 -2.83 7.30 -14.51
N PRO A 247 -1.52 7.46 -14.82
CA PRO A 247 -0.63 6.33 -15.02
C PRO A 247 -0.37 5.65 -13.68
N MET A 248 -0.65 4.35 -13.63
CA MET A 248 -0.44 3.48 -12.48
C MET A 248 0.38 2.26 -12.92
N ILE A 249 0.80 1.48 -11.94
CA ILE A 249 1.47 0.20 -12.15
C ILE A 249 0.71 -0.91 -11.44
N VAL A 250 0.66 -2.10 -12.04
CA VAL A 250 0.11 -3.32 -11.44
C VAL A 250 1.21 -4.32 -11.17
N PHE A 251 1.06 -5.05 -10.09
CA PHE A 251 2.12 -5.86 -9.52
C PHE A 251 2.18 -7.27 -10.12
N PRO A 252 3.36 -7.91 -10.06
CA PRO A 252 3.53 -9.30 -10.49
C PRO A 252 2.72 -10.28 -9.65
N ASN A 253 2.76 -11.56 -10.00
CA ASN A 253 2.22 -12.64 -9.18
C ASN A 253 2.88 -12.60 -7.80
N PHE A 254 2.13 -12.16 -6.78
CA PHE A 254 2.66 -11.97 -5.44
C PHE A 254 3.04 -13.28 -4.75
N SER A 255 2.26 -14.35 -4.93
CA SER A 255 2.60 -15.65 -4.32
C SER A 255 3.97 -16.14 -4.83
N ASN A 256 4.23 -16.03 -6.13
CA ASN A 256 5.52 -16.41 -6.70
C ASN A 256 6.64 -15.45 -6.27
N PHE A 257 6.41 -14.13 -6.31
CA PHE A 257 7.38 -13.14 -5.88
C PHE A 257 7.82 -13.34 -4.43
N TYR A 258 6.88 -13.51 -3.51
CA TYR A 258 7.20 -13.69 -2.08
C TYR A 258 7.82 -15.06 -1.80
N GLU A 259 7.44 -16.10 -2.52
CA GLU A 259 8.06 -17.41 -2.39
C GLU A 259 9.51 -17.42 -2.89
N ASP A 260 9.80 -16.77 -4.02
CA ASP A 260 11.18 -16.65 -4.51
C ASP A 260 12.02 -15.73 -3.61
N TRP A 261 11.43 -14.67 -3.08
CA TRP A 261 12.08 -13.84 -2.06
C TRP A 261 12.38 -14.65 -0.78
N ARG A 262 11.46 -15.52 -0.34
CA ARG A 262 11.70 -16.42 0.79
C ARG A 262 12.87 -17.36 0.51
N LYS A 263 12.92 -17.99 -0.66
CA LYS A 263 14.02 -18.88 -1.06
C LYS A 263 15.37 -18.14 -1.10
N ASP A 264 15.40 -16.92 -1.64
CA ASP A 264 16.59 -16.06 -1.66
C ASP A 264 17.09 -15.77 -0.24
N LEU A 265 16.18 -15.41 0.68
CA LEU A 265 16.53 -15.18 2.09
C LEU A 265 17.07 -16.44 2.79
N VAL A 266 16.44 -17.60 2.57
CA VAL A 266 16.93 -18.88 3.11
C VAL A 266 18.32 -19.19 2.57
N LYS A 267 18.58 -18.97 1.28
CA LYS A 267 19.90 -19.13 0.66
C LYS A 267 20.95 -18.20 1.28
N ARG A 268 20.55 -17.03 1.77
CA ARG A 268 21.40 -16.05 2.47
C ARG A 268 21.61 -16.39 3.95
N GLY A 269 21.04 -17.49 4.45
CA GLY A 269 21.19 -17.95 5.83
C GLY A 269 20.15 -17.38 6.80
N VAL A 270 19.07 -16.76 6.31
CA VAL A 270 17.94 -16.34 7.16
C VAL A 270 17.09 -17.56 7.54
N ASN A 271 16.80 -17.73 8.82
CA ASN A 271 15.92 -18.77 9.31
C ASN A 271 14.44 -18.33 9.19
N ILE A 272 13.71 -18.81 8.18
CA ILE A 272 12.30 -18.48 7.99
C ILE A 272 11.41 -19.63 8.46
N ARG A 273 10.52 -19.33 9.41
CA ARG A 273 9.58 -20.29 10.01
C ARG A 273 8.14 -19.88 9.73
N LEU A 274 7.55 -20.54 8.74
CA LEU A 274 6.12 -20.45 8.40
C LEU A 274 5.29 -21.31 9.34
N SER A 275 4.00 -21.01 9.45
CA SER A 275 3.09 -21.68 10.39
C SER A 275 3.68 -21.72 11.80
N THR A 276 4.21 -20.60 12.25
CA THR A 276 4.77 -20.40 13.58
C THR A 276 4.29 -19.04 14.07
N GLU A 277 3.71 -18.97 15.25
CA GLU A 277 3.16 -17.73 15.78
C GLU A 277 3.94 -17.33 17.02
N VAL A 278 4.29 -16.05 17.15
CA VAL A 278 4.68 -15.46 18.44
C VAL A 278 3.40 -15.19 19.22
N THR A 279 3.20 -15.85 20.34
CA THR A 279 2.00 -15.66 21.17
C THR A 279 2.17 -14.51 22.15
N GLN A 280 3.38 -14.31 22.66
CA GLN A 280 3.67 -13.32 23.68
C GLN A 280 5.15 -12.90 23.71
N VAL A 281 5.39 -11.63 24.03
CA VAL A 281 6.71 -11.14 24.46
C VAL A 281 6.76 -11.13 25.99
N LEU A 282 7.59 -11.98 26.58
CA LEU A 282 7.71 -12.18 28.03
C LEU A 282 8.58 -11.12 28.70
N SER A 283 9.73 -10.80 28.11
CA SER A 283 10.65 -9.77 28.60
C SER A 283 11.36 -9.04 27.46
N ARG A 284 11.77 -7.81 27.76
CA ARG A 284 12.49 -6.88 26.88
C ARG A 284 13.33 -5.94 27.72
N ASP A 285 14.46 -6.43 28.20
CA ASP A 285 15.32 -5.75 29.16
C ASP A 285 16.77 -5.74 28.67
N LYS A 286 17.72 -5.50 29.58
CA LYS A 286 19.15 -5.39 29.24
C LYS A 286 19.74 -6.69 28.69
N ASP A 287 19.11 -7.83 28.96
CA ASP A 287 19.61 -9.15 28.58
C ASP A 287 19.05 -9.58 27.21
N GLY A 288 18.08 -8.84 26.66
CA GLY A 288 17.52 -9.05 25.33
C GLY A 288 16.01 -9.15 25.34
N VAL A 289 15.48 -10.00 24.45
CA VAL A 289 14.06 -10.24 24.25
C VAL A 289 13.75 -11.72 24.40
N VAL A 290 12.77 -12.04 25.25
CA VAL A 290 12.25 -13.39 25.39
C VAL A 290 10.82 -13.44 24.84
N VAL A 291 10.58 -14.38 23.94
CA VAL A 291 9.25 -14.60 23.33
C VAL A 291 8.77 -16.02 23.57
N LYS A 292 7.45 -16.19 23.49
CA LYS A 292 6.82 -17.49 23.34
C LYS A 292 6.35 -17.69 21.91
N THR A 293 6.54 -18.91 21.40
CA THR A 293 6.09 -19.30 20.07
C THR A 293 5.29 -20.58 20.13
N ILE A 294 4.39 -20.77 19.17
CA ILE A 294 3.69 -22.03 18.93
C ILE A 294 3.87 -22.44 17.47
N LYS A 295 3.77 -23.75 17.21
CA LYS A 295 3.55 -24.24 15.86
C LYS A 295 2.07 -24.13 15.52
N ARG A 296 1.77 -23.59 14.34
CA ARG A 296 0.41 -23.48 13.80
C ARG A 296 0.09 -24.67 12.91
N THR A 297 -1.16 -25.10 12.90
CA THR A 297 -1.63 -26.13 11.98
C THR A 297 -1.86 -25.50 10.59
N PRO A 298 -1.13 -25.93 9.54
CA PRO A 298 -1.31 -25.39 8.19
C PRO A 298 -2.70 -25.73 7.61
N MET A 299 -3.36 -24.74 7.00
CA MET A 299 -4.60 -24.97 6.24
C MET A 299 -4.30 -25.30 4.77
N PRO A 300 -5.20 -26.01 4.05
CA PRO A 300 -4.97 -26.39 2.65
C PRO A 300 -4.72 -25.22 1.70
N ASP A 301 -5.31 -24.05 1.98
CA ASP A 301 -5.11 -22.83 1.21
C ASP A 301 -3.98 -21.94 1.76
N ASN A 302 -3.19 -22.46 2.70
CA ASN A 302 -2.09 -21.81 3.42
C ASN A 302 -2.48 -20.65 4.35
N HIS A 303 -3.78 -20.33 4.45
CA HIS A 303 -4.29 -19.27 5.34
C HIS A 303 -4.72 -19.91 6.66
N ASN A 304 -3.79 -19.96 7.59
CA ASN A 304 -4.04 -20.55 8.90
C ASN A 304 -5.15 -19.78 9.61
N LEU A 305 -6.06 -20.51 10.26
CA LEU A 305 -7.15 -19.91 11.04
C LEU A 305 -6.59 -19.02 12.16
N THR A 306 -7.42 -18.13 12.68
CA THR A 306 -7.06 -17.33 13.86
C THR A 306 -6.80 -18.22 15.07
N SER A 307 -5.76 -17.92 15.84
CA SER A 307 -5.32 -18.73 16.97
C SER A 307 -6.09 -18.48 18.24
N ALA A 308 -6.02 -19.45 19.17
CA ALA A 308 -6.45 -19.26 20.54
C ALA A 308 -5.83 -18.07 21.28
N TRP A 309 -4.68 -17.59 20.79
CA TRP A 309 -3.92 -16.48 21.38
C TRP A 309 -4.20 -15.14 20.68
N ALA A 310 -4.93 -15.15 19.56
CA ALA A 310 -5.35 -13.98 18.82
C ALA A 310 -6.75 -13.55 19.26
N ALA A 311 -6.79 -12.73 20.31
CA ALA A 311 -8.02 -12.25 20.95
C ALA A 311 -8.90 -11.35 20.06
N GLU A 312 -8.39 -10.93 18.90
CA GLU A 312 -9.10 -10.16 17.87
C GLU A 312 -10.25 -10.93 17.20
N ASP A 313 -10.23 -12.27 17.19
CA ASP A 313 -11.32 -13.10 16.67
C ASP A 313 -11.83 -14.03 17.78
N PRO A 314 -12.91 -13.68 18.49
CA PRO A 314 -13.42 -14.50 19.59
C PRO A 314 -14.13 -15.78 19.11
N VAL A 315 -14.34 -15.93 17.80
CA VAL A 315 -15.08 -17.06 17.22
C VAL A 315 -14.12 -18.21 16.90
N MET A 316 -12.93 -17.90 16.42
CA MET A 316 -11.93 -18.89 16.02
C MET A 316 -10.87 -19.10 17.11
N ASN A 317 -10.66 -20.36 17.51
CA ASN A 317 -9.81 -20.72 18.64
C ASN A 317 -8.83 -21.85 18.25
N ALA A 318 -8.17 -21.71 17.08
CA ALA A 318 -7.36 -22.78 16.51
C ALA A 318 -6.05 -22.98 17.29
N ASP A 319 -5.59 -24.23 17.33
CA ASP A 319 -4.40 -24.71 18.04
C ASP A 319 -4.39 -24.46 19.56
N ALA A 320 -5.55 -24.37 20.22
CA ALA A 320 -5.65 -24.07 21.67
C ALA A 320 -4.84 -25.01 22.60
N THR A 321 -4.48 -26.20 22.13
CA THR A 321 -3.65 -27.18 22.86
C THR A 321 -2.18 -27.18 22.43
N ALA A 322 -1.76 -26.28 21.55
CA ALA A 322 -0.37 -26.20 21.10
C ALA A 322 0.55 -25.82 22.27
N GLU A 323 1.68 -26.52 22.36
CA GLU A 323 2.68 -26.26 23.38
C GLU A 323 3.48 -25.00 23.01
N GLU A 324 3.55 -24.06 23.95
CA GLU A 324 4.37 -22.86 23.79
C GLU A 324 5.84 -23.16 24.08
N THR A 325 6.72 -22.83 23.14
CA THR A 325 8.17 -22.86 23.34
C THR A 325 8.69 -21.46 23.66
N THR A 326 9.72 -21.38 24.50
CA THR A 326 10.34 -20.10 24.87
C THR A 326 11.65 -19.92 24.12
N GLU A 327 11.85 -18.74 23.53
CA GLU A 327 13.01 -18.42 22.71
C GLU A 327 13.60 -17.06 23.10
N HIS A 328 14.92 -16.91 22.94
CA HIS A 328 15.68 -15.72 23.34
C HIS A 328 16.40 -15.09 22.15
N TYR A 329 16.27 -13.78 22.01
CA TYR A 329 16.87 -12.95 20.96
C TYR A 329 17.51 -11.69 21.54
N ASP A 330 18.41 -11.05 20.80
CA ASP A 330 19.01 -9.78 21.21
C ASP A 330 18.13 -8.58 20.81
N GLU A 331 17.38 -8.69 19.71
CA GLU A 331 16.47 -7.66 19.21
C GLU A 331 15.21 -8.28 18.61
N ILE A 332 14.10 -7.53 18.65
CA ILE A 332 12.85 -7.85 17.97
C ILE A 332 12.41 -6.72 17.04
N VAL A 333 12.00 -7.08 15.82
CA VAL A 333 11.33 -6.20 14.87
C VAL A 333 9.91 -6.72 14.67
N ILE A 334 8.93 -5.95 15.12
CA ILE A 334 7.51 -6.32 15.04
C ILE A 334 6.96 -5.76 13.73
N CYS A 335 6.60 -6.67 12.83
CA CYS A 335 6.12 -6.38 11.48
C CYS A 335 4.64 -6.73 11.25
N CYS A 336 3.86 -6.86 12.32
CA CYS A 336 2.42 -7.06 12.29
C CYS A 336 1.64 -5.73 12.49
N LEU A 337 0.31 -5.82 12.57
CA LEU A 337 -0.57 -4.67 12.80
C LEU A 337 -0.36 -4.06 14.20
N ALA A 338 -0.77 -2.80 14.39
CA ALA A 338 -0.48 -2.04 15.62
C ALA A 338 -1.15 -2.65 16.87
N ASP A 339 -2.38 -3.13 16.72
CA ASP A 339 -3.15 -3.81 17.74
C ASP A 339 -2.59 -5.20 18.05
N THR A 340 -2.20 -5.98 17.03
CA THR A 340 -1.45 -7.22 17.20
C THR A 340 -0.15 -6.96 17.97
N ALA A 341 0.63 -5.95 17.58
CA ALA A 341 1.86 -5.57 18.27
C ALA A 341 1.59 -5.21 19.74
N LYS A 342 0.53 -4.45 20.02
CA LYS A 342 0.11 -4.11 21.39
C LYS A 342 -0.25 -5.36 22.19
N ARG A 343 -0.97 -6.31 21.59
CA ARG A 343 -1.32 -7.61 22.20
C ARG A 343 -0.08 -8.41 22.54
N LEU A 344 0.83 -8.61 21.57
CA LEU A 344 2.06 -9.37 21.75
C LEU A 344 2.93 -8.81 22.88
N LEU A 345 3.05 -7.48 22.95
CA LEU A 345 3.82 -6.82 24.01
C LEU A 345 3.17 -6.96 25.40
N GLY A 346 1.84 -6.99 25.47
CA GLY A 346 1.07 -7.23 26.69
C GLY A 346 1.58 -6.45 27.90
N ARG A 347 2.03 -7.17 28.93
CA ARG A 347 2.54 -6.57 30.18
C ARG A 347 3.88 -5.85 30.00
N THR A 348 4.69 -6.20 29.01
CA THR A 348 5.99 -5.55 28.74
C THR A 348 5.85 -4.19 28.04
N ALA A 349 4.67 -3.92 27.47
CA ALA A 349 4.38 -2.64 26.82
C ALA A 349 4.45 -1.48 27.84
N SER A 350 5.29 -0.49 27.54
CA SER A 350 5.32 0.79 28.24
C SER A 350 4.02 1.57 28.04
N LEU A 351 3.77 2.58 28.90
CA LEU A 351 2.61 3.46 28.77
C LEU A 351 2.53 4.11 27.39
N ARG A 352 3.68 4.54 26.84
CA ARG A 352 3.76 5.16 25.51
C ARG A 352 3.41 4.18 24.40
N GLU A 353 3.96 2.96 24.44
CA GLU A 353 3.63 1.91 23.47
C GLU A 353 2.12 1.61 23.52
N ARG A 354 1.54 1.45 24.72
CA ARG A 354 0.10 1.18 24.86
C ARG A 354 -0.78 2.30 24.29
N GLN A 355 -0.39 3.55 24.49
CA GLN A 355 -1.12 4.73 23.99
C GLN A 355 -1.01 4.85 22.48
N VAL A 356 0.20 4.82 21.93
CA VAL A 356 0.44 5.00 20.50
C VAL A 356 -0.14 3.84 19.70
N LEU A 357 0.20 2.59 20.05
CA LEU A 357 -0.30 1.41 19.33
C LEU A 357 -1.82 1.27 19.49
N GLY A 358 -2.37 1.63 20.65
CA GLY A 358 -3.81 1.58 20.93
C GLY A 358 -4.64 2.67 20.27
N SER A 359 -4.01 3.66 19.61
CA SER A 359 -4.71 4.76 18.93
C SER A 359 -4.96 4.48 17.44
N ALA A 360 -4.34 3.44 16.88
CA ALA A 360 -4.66 2.96 15.54
C ALA A 360 -6.07 2.34 15.54
N LYS A 361 -6.85 2.66 14.51
CA LYS A 361 -8.21 2.14 14.33
C LYS A 361 -8.22 1.19 13.15
N PHE A 362 -9.01 0.13 13.26
CA PHE A 362 -9.13 -0.88 12.23
C PHE A 362 -10.60 -1.14 11.88
N SER A 363 -10.82 -1.70 10.71
CA SER A 363 -12.12 -2.11 10.18
C SER A 363 -12.02 -3.53 9.66
N ASP A 364 -13.04 -4.34 9.94
CA ASP A 364 -13.17 -5.68 9.38
C ASP A 364 -13.95 -5.61 8.08
N ASP A 365 -13.26 -5.84 6.98
CA ASP A 365 -13.80 -5.78 5.62
C ASP A 365 -13.76 -7.19 5.01
N ILE A 366 -14.68 -7.51 4.10
CA ILE A 366 -14.65 -8.77 3.34
C ILE A 366 -14.54 -8.46 1.85
N THR A 367 -13.61 -9.13 1.16
CA THR A 367 -13.57 -9.16 -0.30
C THR A 367 -14.13 -10.49 -0.78
N ILE A 368 -15.16 -10.43 -1.62
CA ILE A 368 -15.68 -11.56 -2.34
C ILE A 368 -15.14 -11.48 -3.77
N THR A 369 -14.36 -12.48 -4.16
CA THR A 369 -13.91 -12.67 -5.54
C THR A 369 -14.94 -13.53 -6.25
N HIS A 370 -15.49 -13.04 -7.36
CA HIS A 370 -16.56 -13.71 -8.11
C HIS A 370 -16.47 -13.41 -9.60
N HIS A 371 -17.21 -14.16 -10.41
CA HIS A 371 -17.42 -13.85 -11.83
C HIS A 371 -18.90 -13.59 -12.15
N ASP A 372 -19.67 -13.15 -11.15
CA ASP A 372 -21.09 -12.85 -11.31
C ASP A 372 -21.35 -11.53 -12.05
N SER A 373 -21.34 -11.62 -13.38
CA SER A 373 -21.65 -10.51 -14.27
C SER A 373 -23.08 -9.99 -14.14
N SER A 374 -24.04 -10.79 -13.65
CA SER A 374 -25.42 -10.34 -13.39
C SER A 374 -25.45 -9.36 -12.22
N TYR A 375 -24.75 -9.69 -11.13
CA TYR A 375 -24.53 -8.76 -10.02
C TYR A 375 -23.89 -7.45 -10.50
N MET A 376 -22.85 -7.55 -11.34
CA MET A 376 -22.17 -6.37 -11.88
C MET A 376 -23.09 -5.50 -12.73
N ARG A 377 -23.88 -6.10 -13.63
CA ARG A 377 -24.87 -5.37 -14.44
C ARG A 377 -25.99 -4.76 -13.60
N LYS A 378 -26.33 -5.36 -12.46
CA LYS A 378 -27.34 -4.83 -11.53
C LYS A 378 -26.82 -3.63 -10.74
N HIS A 379 -25.60 -3.69 -10.21
CA HIS A 379 -25.12 -2.70 -9.24
C HIS A 379 -24.18 -1.63 -9.76
N TYR A 380 -23.54 -1.85 -10.91
CA TYR A 380 -22.53 -0.93 -11.45
C TYR A 380 -22.82 -0.51 -12.89
N GLU A 381 -22.14 0.55 -13.33
CA GLU A 381 -22.12 1.00 -14.73
C GLU A 381 -20.84 0.48 -15.41
N ASN A 382 -20.95 -0.66 -16.08
CA ASN A 382 -19.82 -1.40 -16.64
C ASN A 382 -19.46 -0.97 -18.07
N PHE A 383 -20.40 -0.34 -18.76
CA PHE A 383 -20.31 -0.01 -20.18
C PHE A 383 -20.53 1.48 -20.42
N PHE A 384 -20.22 1.93 -21.64
CA PHE A 384 -20.48 3.32 -22.01
C PHE A 384 -21.98 3.62 -21.96
N ASN A 385 -22.36 4.65 -21.18
CA ASN A 385 -23.75 5.05 -21.00
C ASN A 385 -24.04 6.35 -21.77
N ALA A 386 -24.55 6.21 -22.99
CA ALA A 386 -24.91 7.34 -23.85
C ALA A 386 -25.98 8.26 -23.23
N SER A 387 -26.86 7.73 -22.37
CA SER A 387 -27.92 8.52 -21.73
C SER A 387 -27.40 9.47 -20.66
N GLN A 388 -26.23 9.17 -20.08
CA GLN A 388 -25.57 9.99 -19.06
C GLN A 388 -24.45 10.85 -19.64
N ALA A 389 -23.92 10.53 -20.81
CA ALA A 389 -22.87 11.29 -21.45
C ALA A 389 -23.33 12.71 -21.83
N VAL A 390 -22.49 13.71 -21.55
CA VAL A 390 -22.66 15.08 -22.03
C VAL A 390 -21.47 15.46 -22.89
N THR A 391 -21.65 16.33 -23.87
CA THR A 391 -20.56 16.76 -24.77
C THR A 391 -19.94 18.09 -24.36
N SER A 392 -20.53 18.82 -23.42
CA SER A 392 -19.96 20.07 -22.91
C SER A 392 -20.07 20.19 -21.40
N LEU A 393 -19.03 20.76 -20.78
CA LEU A 393 -19.03 21.18 -19.39
C LEU A 393 -18.62 22.65 -19.34
N SER A 394 -19.47 23.52 -18.78
CA SER A 394 -19.18 24.96 -18.66
C SER A 394 -18.75 25.65 -19.96
N GLY A 395 -19.28 25.21 -21.09
CA GLY A 395 -18.98 25.76 -22.41
C GLY A 395 -17.69 25.22 -23.05
N VAL A 396 -17.00 24.28 -22.40
CA VAL A 396 -15.85 23.55 -22.99
C VAL A 396 -16.37 22.29 -23.69
N ASP A 397 -15.93 22.05 -24.92
CA ASP A 397 -16.27 20.84 -25.68
C ASP A 397 -15.45 19.62 -25.21
N HIS A 398 -16.14 18.49 -25.09
CA HIS A 398 -15.62 17.19 -24.67
C HIS A 398 -16.08 16.06 -25.60
N SER A 399 -16.57 16.38 -26.80
CA SER A 399 -17.06 15.39 -27.77
C SER A 399 -16.02 14.30 -28.09
N SER A 400 -14.73 14.64 -28.14
CA SER A 400 -13.63 13.68 -28.36
C SER A 400 -13.49 12.63 -27.23
N ARG A 401 -13.77 13.01 -25.98
CA ARG A 401 -13.75 12.08 -24.84
C ARG A 401 -14.94 11.13 -24.88
N VAL A 402 -16.11 11.63 -25.28
CA VAL A 402 -17.31 10.80 -25.47
C VAL A 402 -17.07 9.80 -26.61
N GLU A 403 -16.49 10.23 -27.71
CA GLU A 403 -16.17 9.36 -28.84
C GLU A 403 -15.14 8.27 -28.47
N PHE A 404 -14.07 8.66 -27.77
CA PHE A 404 -13.11 7.71 -27.22
C PHE A 404 -13.78 6.66 -26.33
N ALA A 405 -14.67 7.09 -25.43
CA ALA A 405 -15.31 6.22 -24.46
C ALA A 405 -16.22 5.15 -25.08
N ARG A 406 -16.82 5.41 -26.25
CA ARG A 406 -17.71 4.44 -26.93
C ARG A 406 -17.04 3.08 -27.14
N ASN A 407 -15.75 3.07 -27.43
CA ASN A 407 -15.00 1.85 -27.75
C ASN A 407 -13.92 1.49 -26.72
N ASN A 408 -13.60 2.40 -25.78
CA ASN A 408 -12.45 2.25 -24.87
C ASN A 408 -12.81 2.35 -23.39
N PHE A 409 -14.09 2.52 -23.05
CA PHE A 409 -14.52 2.55 -21.64
C PHE A 409 -14.43 1.16 -21.02
N ARG A 410 -13.41 0.97 -20.20
CA ARG A 410 -13.07 -0.28 -19.49
C ARG A 410 -12.75 0.05 -18.04
N PRO A 411 -13.76 0.43 -17.25
CA PRO A 411 -13.56 0.77 -15.85
C PRO A 411 -12.96 -0.44 -15.11
N MET A 412 -11.95 -0.14 -14.30
CA MET A 412 -11.23 -1.11 -13.48
C MET A 412 -11.68 -1.04 -12.03
N TYR A 413 -12.26 0.10 -11.63
CA TYR A 413 -12.59 0.38 -10.26
C TYR A 413 -13.97 1.05 -10.14
N TYR A 414 -14.77 0.52 -9.24
CA TYR A 414 -16.15 0.91 -9.04
C TYR A 414 -16.41 1.27 -7.59
N ILE A 415 -17.30 2.24 -7.40
CA ILE A 415 -17.84 2.60 -6.10
C ILE A 415 -19.35 2.64 -6.22
N LYS A 416 -20.03 1.96 -5.31
CA LYS A 416 -21.48 2.04 -5.15
C LYS A 416 -21.79 2.60 -3.77
N PRO A 417 -22.27 3.85 -3.68
CA PRO A 417 -22.89 4.36 -2.45
C PRO A 417 -24.19 3.61 -2.16
N TYR A 418 -24.53 3.44 -0.89
CA TYR A 418 -25.82 2.85 -0.50
C TYR A 418 -26.94 3.88 -0.54
N ASP A 419 -28.10 3.51 -1.11
CA ASP A 419 -29.26 4.41 -1.21
C ASP A 419 -29.81 4.83 0.15
N ALA A 420 -29.71 3.92 1.14
CA ALA A 420 -30.11 4.20 2.51
C ALA A 420 -29.18 5.21 3.22
N ASP A 421 -27.90 5.25 2.85
CA ASP A 421 -26.90 6.17 3.43
C ASP A 421 -25.75 6.41 2.44
N LEU A 422 -25.78 7.55 1.74
CA LEU A 422 -24.73 7.92 0.79
C LEU A 422 -23.34 8.11 1.43
N THR A 423 -23.24 8.24 2.76
CA THR A 423 -21.93 8.28 3.44
C THR A 423 -21.23 6.92 3.50
N LYS A 424 -21.94 5.85 3.09
CA LYS A 424 -21.46 4.47 3.07
C LYS A 424 -21.40 3.97 1.63
N LEU A 425 -20.43 3.11 1.36
CA LEU A 425 -20.22 2.54 0.05
C LEU A 425 -19.65 1.12 0.12
N GLU A 426 -19.79 0.41 -1.00
CA GLU A 426 -18.99 -0.76 -1.35
C GLU A 426 -18.07 -0.42 -2.53
N MET A 427 -16.96 -1.17 -2.60
CA MET A 427 -15.93 -1.01 -3.62
C MET A 427 -15.89 -2.26 -4.48
N CYS A 428 -15.68 -2.13 -5.79
CA CYS A 428 -15.43 -3.29 -6.64
C CYS A 428 -14.26 -3.04 -7.58
N PHE A 429 -13.43 -4.05 -7.80
CA PHE A 429 -12.42 -4.06 -8.86
C PHE A 429 -12.87 -5.02 -9.96
N ASP A 430 -12.78 -4.60 -11.22
CA ASP A 430 -12.74 -5.51 -12.35
C ASP A 430 -11.27 -5.89 -12.58
N CYS A 431 -10.88 -7.03 -12.03
CA CYS A 431 -9.51 -7.52 -12.06
C CYS A 431 -9.07 -7.88 -13.48
N THR A 432 -10.02 -8.23 -14.37
CA THR A 432 -9.76 -8.55 -15.77
C THR A 432 -9.31 -7.32 -16.56
N ASN A 433 -9.94 -6.18 -16.31
CA ASN A 433 -9.50 -4.90 -16.85
C ASN A 433 -8.22 -4.40 -16.16
N TYR A 434 -8.05 -4.65 -14.87
CA TYR A 434 -6.97 -4.04 -14.08
C TYR A 434 -5.62 -4.79 -14.15
N GLN A 435 -5.60 -6.10 -13.91
CA GLN A 435 -4.35 -6.86 -13.75
C GLN A 435 -3.77 -7.30 -15.11
N ALA A 436 -2.44 -7.24 -15.25
CA ALA A 436 -1.75 -7.26 -16.54
C ALA A 436 -1.63 -8.64 -17.22
N GLN A 437 -1.85 -9.73 -16.48
CA GLN A 437 -1.83 -11.11 -16.97
C GLN A 437 -3.12 -11.49 -17.71
N PHE A 438 -4.22 -10.76 -17.51
CA PHE A 438 -5.44 -11.02 -18.25
C PHE A 438 -5.28 -10.66 -19.73
N PRO A 439 -5.95 -11.38 -20.65
CA PRO A 439 -6.02 -10.96 -22.03
C PRO A 439 -6.64 -9.56 -22.18
N PRO A 440 -6.25 -8.78 -23.21
CA PRO A 440 -6.84 -7.46 -23.47
C PRO A 440 -8.35 -7.47 -23.73
N GLU A 441 -8.85 -8.56 -24.30
CA GLU A 441 -10.28 -8.78 -24.59
C GLU A 441 -10.71 -10.11 -23.95
N VAL A 442 -11.66 -10.03 -23.04
CA VAL A 442 -12.31 -11.17 -22.39
C VAL A 442 -13.82 -10.90 -22.44
N ASP A 443 -14.62 -11.95 -22.63
CA ASP A 443 -16.07 -11.82 -22.53
C ASP A 443 -16.44 -11.33 -21.11
N PHE A 444 -17.32 -10.34 -21.00
CA PHE A 444 -17.71 -9.77 -19.70
C PHE A 444 -18.30 -10.82 -18.73
N ASP A 445 -18.96 -11.87 -19.24
CA ASP A 445 -19.45 -12.97 -18.41
C ASP A 445 -18.34 -13.87 -17.84
N ASN A 446 -17.12 -13.72 -18.37
CA ASN A 446 -15.90 -14.38 -17.91
C ASN A 446 -14.95 -13.43 -17.18
N HIS A 447 -15.33 -12.17 -16.94
CA HIS A 447 -14.53 -11.27 -16.09
C HIS A 447 -14.50 -11.76 -14.64
N VAL A 448 -13.41 -11.42 -13.94
CA VAL A 448 -13.25 -11.69 -12.51
C VAL A 448 -13.30 -10.37 -11.75
N PHE A 449 -14.15 -10.32 -10.73
CA PHE A 449 -14.42 -9.15 -9.91
C PHE A 449 -14.04 -9.40 -8.46
N GLN A 450 -13.60 -8.35 -7.77
CA GLN A 450 -13.39 -8.32 -6.33
C GLN A 450 -14.30 -7.25 -5.72
N THR A 451 -15.46 -7.66 -5.21
CA THR A 451 -16.37 -6.77 -4.48
C THR A 451 -16.02 -6.79 -3.00
N THR A 452 -15.69 -5.63 -2.45
CA THR A 452 -15.29 -5.44 -1.07
C THR A 452 -16.36 -4.68 -0.30
N TYR A 453 -16.82 -5.30 0.77
CA TYR A 453 -17.78 -4.73 1.70
C TYR A 453 -17.07 -4.28 2.97
N LEU A 454 -17.36 -3.05 3.38
CA LEU A 454 -16.54 -2.33 4.34
C LEU A 454 -17.22 -2.28 5.70
N ASN A 455 -16.48 -2.60 6.75
CA ASN A 455 -16.86 -2.57 8.16
C ASN A 455 -18.08 -3.44 8.51
N LYS A 456 -17.86 -4.74 8.74
CA LYS A 456 -18.95 -5.68 9.08
C LYS A 456 -19.76 -5.25 10.29
N GLN A 457 -19.07 -4.84 11.36
CA GLN A 457 -19.70 -4.57 12.65
C GLN A 457 -20.65 -3.37 12.56
N ARG A 458 -20.29 -2.31 11.83
CA ARG A 458 -21.08 -1.08 11.74
C ARG A 458 -22.06 -1.07 10.58
N ASP A 459 -21.60 -1.51 9.40
CA ASP A 459 -22.29 -1.27 8.13
C ASP A 459 -22.78 -2.57 7.46
N GLY A 460 -22.57 -3.73 8.09
CA GLY A 460 -22.90 -5.04 7.53
C GLY A 460 -24.37 -5.29 7.20
N HIS A 461 -25.28 -4.47 7.72
CA HIS A 461 -26.71 -4.51 7.43
C HIS A 461 -27.08 -3.84 6.08
N LEU A 462 -26.15 -3.08 5.49
CA LEU A 462 -26.32 -2.44 4.18
C LEU A 462 -25.80 -3.30 3.03
N TRP A 463 -24.97 -4.29 3.34
CA TRP A 463 -24.25 -5.07 2.34
C TRP A 463 -25.19 -5.84 1.42
N THR A 464 -24.82 -5.93 0.15
CA THR A 464 -25.52 -6.72 -0.87
C THR A 464 -24.75 -7.99 -1.22
N ASP A 465 -23.95 -8.51 -0.28
CA ASP A 465 -23.12 -9.71 -0.45
C ASP A 465 -23.95 -10.97 -0.69
N ASN A 466 -25.15 -11.02 -0.15
CA ASN A 466 -26.13 -12.08 -0.36
C ASN A 466 -26.73 -12.11 -1.78
N GLU A 467 -26.55 -11.05 -2.59
CA GLU A 467 -27.05 -11.02 -3.97
C GLU A 467 -26.07 -11.58 -4.99
N ILE A 468 -24.81 -11.85 -4.60
CA ILE A 468 -23.85 -12.53 -5.45
C ILE A 468 -24.23 -14.01 -5.50
N ASP A 469 -24.40 -14.55 -6.71
CA ASP A 469 -24.63 -15.98 -6.91
C ASP A 469 -23.50 -16.82 -6.31
N GLU A 470 -23.81 -17.62 -5.28
CA GLU A 470 -22.82 -18.43 -4.57
C GLU A 470 -22.06 -19.39 -5.49
N SER A 471 -22.69 -19.87 -6.56
CA SER A 471 -22.06 -20.77 -7.54
C SER A 471 -20.98 -20.07 -8.39
N LYS A 472 -20.96 -18.73 -8.37
CA LYS A 472 -20.01 -17.90 -9.11
C LYS A 472 -18.96 -17.25 -8.20
N ILE A 473 -18.97 -17.57 -6.90
CA ILE A 473 -17.96 -17.12 -5.96
C ILE A 473 -16.72 -18.00 -6.09
N ILE A 474 -15.58 -17.36 -6.33
CA ILE A 474 -14.27 -18.00 -6.40
C ILE A 474 -13.67 -18.11 -4.99
N ARG A 475 -13.73 -17.02 -4.21
CA ARG A 475 -13.14 -16.95 -2.86
C ARG A 475 -13.75 -15.82 -2.04
N LYS A 476 -13.76 -15.97 -0.71
CA LYS A 476 -14.07 -14.91 0.26
C LYS A 476 -12.86 -14.73 1.19
N ASP A 477 -12.37 -13.50 1.32
CA ASP A 477 -11.23 -13.16 2.17
C ASP A 477 -11.58 -12.02 3.13
N TRP A 478 -11.24 -12.19 4.40
CA TRP A 478 -11.43 -11.18 5.44
C TRP A 478 -10.16 -10.36 5.66
N TRP A 479 -10.34 -9.05 5.88
CA TRP A 479 -9.26 -8.11 6.07
C TRP A 479 -9.47 -7.30 7.34
N HIS A 480 -8.43 -7.25 8.17
CA HIS A 480 -8.36 -6.31 9.30
C HIS A 480 -7.56 -5.07 8.86
N GLN A 481 -8.27 -4.04 8.39
CA GLN A 481 -7.69 -2.94 7.62
C GLN A 481 -7.54 -1.66 8.44
N LEU A 482 -6.38 -1.00 8.34
CA LEU A 482 -6.14 0.28 9.02
C LEU A 482 -7.07 1.38 8.49
N CYS A 483 -7.70 2.09 9.41
CA CYS A 483 -8.47 3.28 9.13
C CYS A 483 -7.55 4.52 9.15
N HIS A 484 -7.40 5.22 8.03
CA HIS A 484 -6.67 6.50 7.92
C HIS A 484 -7.40 7.69 8.56
N SER A 485 -8.04 7.48 9.71
CA SER A 485 -8.70 8.53 10.49
C SER A 485 -7.69 9.61 10.90
N TRP A 486 -8.14 10.85 11.04
CA TRP A 486 -7.32 11.96 11.55
C TRP A 486 -6.61 11.61 12.88
N THR A 487 -7.22 10.75 13.72
CA THR A 487 -6.62 10.29 14.98
C THR A 487 -5.31 9.54 14.76
N HIS A 488 -5.15 8.81 13.66
CA HIS A 488 -3.90 8.14 13.31
C HIS A 488 -2.76 9.14 13.15
N TYR A 489 -3.04 10.25 12.46
CA TYR A 489 -2.07 11.30 12.17
C TYR A 489 -1.82 12.25 13.35
N VAL A 490 -2.62 12.17 14.41
CA VAL A 490 -2.43 12.94 15.66
C VAL A 490 -1.77 12.09 16.74
N PHE A 491 -2.19 10.84 16.90
CA PHE A 491 -1.84 10.00 18.06
C PHE A 491 -0.91 8.84 17.74
N VAL A 492 -0.69 8.51 16.46
CA VAL A 492 0.23 7.44 16.06
C VAL A 492 1.47 8.00 15.38
N VAL A 493 1.33 8.51 14.16
CA VAL A 493 2.45 8.86 13.27
C VAL A 493 3.47 9.81 13.92
N PRO A 494 3.06 10.94 14.55
CA PRO A 494 4.02 11.89 15.13
C PRO A 494 4.81 11.36 16.33
N TRP A 495 4.38 10.24 16.92
CA TRP A 495 4.92 9.70 18.17
C TRP A 495 5.73 8.43 17.96
N MET A 496 5.81 7.91 16.73
CA MET A 496 6.55 6.68 16.43
C MET A 496 8.04 6.74 16.84
N TRP A 497 8.68 7.91 16.71
CA TRP A 497 10.07 8.11 17.13
C TRP A 497 10.30 7.90 18.63
N LEU A 498 9.25 7.98 19.45
CA LEU A 498 9.33 7.66 20.88
C LEU A 498 9.36 6.15 21.15
N LEU A 499 9.02 5.32 20.17
CA LEU A 499 8.97 3.86 20.32
C LEU A 499 10.20 3.17 19.74
N GLN A 500 10.69 3.64 18.58
CA GLN A 500 11.73 2.95 17.82
C GLN A 500 13.05 2.76 18.60
N GLY A 501 13.60 1.55 18.54
CA GLY A 501 14.90 1.20 19.08
C GLY A 501 14.97 1.19 20.62
N ARG A 502 13.82 1.22 21.31
CA ARG A 502 13.74 1.16 22.77
C ARG A 502 13.40 -0.24 23.23
N LYS A 503 13.96 -0.66 24.37
CA LYS A 503 13.74 -2.01 24.92
C LYS A 503 13.94 -3.10 23.85
N HIS A 504 15.02 -2.98 23.07
CA HIS A 504 15.37 -3.93 22.02
C HIS A 504 14.27 -4.15 20.96
N THR A 505 13.40 -3.15 20.72
CA THR A 505 12.21 -3.28 19.88
C THR A 505 12.14 -2.21 18.79
N ARG A 506 11.78 -2.65 17.58
CA ARG A 506 11.44 -1.79 16.45
C ARG A 506 10.08 -2.20 15.87
N PHE A 507 9.38 -1.25 15.28
CA PHE A 507 8.10 -1.47 14.61
C PHE A 507 8.24 -1.10 13.13
N ALA A 508 7.87 -2.02 12.24
CA ALA A 508 7.96 -1.81 10.80
C ALA A 508 6.72 -2.37 10.11
N SER A 509 5.86 -1.51 9.58
CA SER A 509 4.65 -1.91 8.86
C SER A 509 4.13 -0.73 8.06
N SER A 510 3.13 -0.94 7.21
CA SER A 510 2.49 0.16 6.47
C SER A 510 1.78 1.15 7.40
N TRP A 511 1.24 0.68 8.54
CA TRP A 511 0.55 1.51 9.52
C TRP A 511 1.45 2.51 10.24
N THR A 512 2.77 2.45 10.11
CA THR A 512 3.65 3.46 10.72
C THR A 512 3.47 4.85 10.09
N MET A 513 2.85 4.95 8.90
CA MET A 513 2.58 6.23 8.24
C MET A 513 1.32 6.24 7.37
N ILE A 514 1.23 5.37 6.35
CA ILE A 514 0.09 5.28 5.42
C ILE A 514 0.09 3.89 4.77
N ASN A 515 -1.10 3.30 4.56
CA ASN A 515 -1.25 1.90 4.20
C ASN A 515 -0.88 1.70 2.72
N ALA A 516 0.41 1.53 2.45
CA ALA A 516 0.94 1.32 1.12
C ALA A 516 2.10 0.33 1.18
N HIS A 517 2.22 -0.51 0.14
CA HIS A 517 3.31 -1.48 0.01
C HIS A 517 4.69 -0.79 0.07
N GLU A 518 4.82 0.39 -0.54
CA GLU A 518 6.05 1.19 -0.47
C GLU A 518 6.47 1.58 0.94
N VAL A 519 5.50 1.95 1.79
CA VAL A 519 5.77 2.28 3.18
C VAL A 519 6.17 1.05 3.97
N ALA A 520 5.51 -0.09 3.72
CA ALA A 520 5.88 -1.35 4.35
C ALA A 520 7.33 -1.72 4.02
N VAL A 521 7.71 -1.74 2.74
CA VAL A 521 9.10 -1.99 2.32
C VAL A 521 10.05 -0.99 2.98
N MET A 522 9.82 0.32 2.80
CA MET A 522 10.68 1.37 3.37
C MET A 522 10.81 1.30 4.90
N SER A 523 9.74 0.90 5.61
CA SER A 523 9.76 0.71 7.07
C SER A 523 10.66 -0.45 7.50
N GLY A 524 10.70 -1.54 6.72
CA GLY A 524 11.59 -2.68 6.93
C GLY A 524 13.06 -2.31 6.74
N ILE A 525 13.36 -1.54 5.68
CA ILE A 525 14.69 -0.97 5.45
C ILE A 525 15.10 -0.08 6.62
N ALA A 526 14.22 0.80 7.10
CA ALA A 526 14.50 1.69 8.20
C ALA A 526 14.83 0.93 9.50
N ALA A 527 14.12 -0.16 9.79
CA ALA A 527 14.43 -1.01 10.94
C ALA A 527 15.79 -1.69 10.81
N ALA A 528 16.13 -2.21 9.62
CA ALA A 528 17.44 -2.79 9.35
C ALA A 528 18.57 -1.75 9.49
N VAL A 529 18.37 -0.54 8.96
CA VAL A 529 19.35 0.56 9.04
C VAL A 529 19.56 1.01 10.48
N ASP A 530 18.51 1.12 11.29
CA ASP A 530 18.63 1.46 12.71
C ASP A 530 19.34 0.36 13.52
N LEU A 531 19.24 -0.91 13.10
CA LEU A 531 20.00 -2.04 13.66
C LEU A 531 21.48 -2.06 13.25
N GLY A 532 21.86 -1.30 12.21
CA GLY A 532 23.24 -1.18 11.75
C GLY A 532 23.49 -1.64 10.30
N ALA A 533 22.46 -2.07 9.57
CA ALA A 533 22.57 -2.36 8.14
C ALA A 533 22.83 -1.08 7.31
N GLN A 534 23.28 -1.28 6.07
CA GLN A 534 23.44 -0.20 5.11
C GLN A 534 22.14 0.03 4.34
N TYR A 535 21.80 1.31 4.13
CA TYR A 535 20.77 1.66 3.15
C TYR A 535 21.34 1.38 1.74
N PRO A 536 20.56 0.77 0.82
CA PRO A 536 21.07 0.38 -0.48
C PRO A 536 21.63 1.55 -1.29
N GLU A 537 22.81 1.39 -1.89
CA GLU A 537 23.49 2.47 -2.59
C GLU A 537 22.75 2.95 -3.85
N ASP A 538 22.12 2.01 -4.57
CA ASP A 538 21.27 2.30 -5.73
C ASP A 538 20.11 3.24 -5.36
N LEU A 539 19.40 2.94 -4.27
CA LEU A 539 18.32 3.77 -3.72
C LEU A 539 18.84 5.05 -3.04
N GLU A 540 20.12 5.12 -2.68
CA GLU A 540 20.76 6.33 -2.16
C GLU A 540 21.16 7.31 -3.28
N ARG A 541 21.46 6.78 -4.47
CA ARG A 541 21.70 7.55 -5.70
C ARG A 541 20.38 8.00 -6.34
N ASP A 542 19.32 7.22 -6.20
CA ASP A 542 17.95 7.63 -6.54
C ASP A 542 17.51 8.81 -5.65
N GLY A 543 17.35 9.99 -6.27
CA GLY A 543 17.07 11.23 -5.56
C GLY A 543 15.72 11.23 -4.82
N PHE A 544 14.71 10.57 -5.38
CA PHE A 544 13.37 10.52 -4.80
C PHE A 544 13.27 9.48 -3.69
N ALA A 545 13.85 8.30 -3.89
CA ALA A 545 13.93 7.25 -2.89
C ALA A 545 14.70 7.74 -1.66
N LEU A 546 15.89 8.35 -1.84
CA LEU A 546 16.66 8.89 -0.73
C LEU A 546 15.90 9.98 0.04
N LEU A 547 15.23 10.89 -0.65
CA LEU A 547 14.45 11.95 -0.01
C LEU A 547 13.29 11.35 0.80
N SER A 548 12.57 10.39 0.22
CA SER A 548 11.48 9.67 0.88
C SER A 548 11.96 8.94 2.13
N PHE A 549 13.06 8.19 2.02
CA PHE A 549 13.69 7.48 3.13
C PHE A 549 14.15 8.42 4.23
N ARG A 550 14.83 9.53 3.91
CA ARG A 550 15.28 10.53 4.88
C ARG A 550 14.15 11.11 5.70
N LEU A 551 13.05 11.45 5.04
CA LEU A 551 11.92 12.08 5.70
C LEU A 551 11.12 11.08 6.51
N TYR A 552 10.96 9.84 6.02
CA TYR A 552 10.39 8.76 6.80
C TYR A 552 11.25 8.48 8.04
N TYR A 553 12.57 8.37 7.89
CA TYR A 553 13.50 8.12 9.00
C TYR A 553 13.50 9.27 10.01
N LEU A 554 13.40 10.52 9.55
CA LEU A 554 13.27 11.68 10.43
C LEU A 554 11.97 11.62 11.24
N LEU A 555 10.84 11.35 10.58
CA LEU A 555 9.52 11.34 11.23
C LEU A 555 9.37 10.15 12.19
N ILE A 556 9.80 8.96 11.77
CA ILE A 556 9.53 7.70 12.46
C ILE A 556 10.63 7.31 13.44
N TYR A 557 11.88 7.71 13.22
CA TYR A 557 13.01 7.42 14.11
C TYR A 557 13.57 8.67 14.80
N GLY A 558 13.11 9.88 14.44
CA GLY A 558 13.62 11.13 15.02
C GLY A 558 15.06 11.43 14.60
N ARG A 559 15.54 10.83 13.50
CA ARG A 559 16.96 10.88 13.08
C ARG A 559 17.07 11.26 11.60
N TRP A 560 18.04 12.10 11.28
CA TRP A 560 18.35 12.44 9.90
C TRP A 560 19.34 11.44 9.30
N TYR A 561 18.94 10.75 8.23
CA TYR A 561 19.82 9.82 7.53
C TYR A 561 20.89 10.58 6.71
N ARG A 562 22.16 10.36 7.04
CA ARG A 562 23.32 10.94 6.33
C ARG A 562 23.76 10.02 5.19
N ARG A 563 24.03 10.63 4.03
CA ARG A 563 24.41 9.88 2.82
C ARG A 563 25.75 9.18 3.04
N ARG A 564 25.88 7.90 2.64
CA ARG A 564 27.12 7.11 2.74
C ARG A 564 27.88 7.02 1.42
N VAL A 565 27.17 6.92 0.29
CA VAL A 565 27.76 6.96 -1.06
C VAL A 565 28.63 8.21 -1.22
N LYS A 566 29.91 7.99 -1.57
CA LYS A 566 30.91 9.04 -1.79
C LYS A 566 30.53 9.92 -2.96
N LYS A 567 31.11 11.13 -3.04
CA LYS A 567 30.77 12.10 -4.09
C LYS A 567 31.10 11.58 -5.51
N GLU A 568 32.22 10.89 -5.62
CA GLU A 568 32.75 10.25 -6.83
C GLU A 568 31.81 9.16 -7.38
N ASP A 569 31.14 8.40 -6.50
CA ASP A 569 30.28 7.28 -6.89
C ASP A 569 28.81 7.66 -7.13
N ARG A 570 28.48 8.96 -7.15
CA ARG A 570 27.07 9.41 -7.21
C ARG A 570 26.39 9.18 -8.56
N MET A 571 27.17 9.00 -9.62
CA MET A 571 26.66 8.81 -10.99
C MET A 571 26.52 7.31 -11.35
N GLY A 572 26.61 6.41 -10.37
CA GLY A 572 26.43 4.96 -10.57
C GLY A 572 24.97 4.53 -10.73
N GLU A 573 24.77 3.21 -10.72
CA GLU A 573 23.44 2.57 -10.79
C GLU A 573 22.47 3.17 -9.77
N GLY A 574 21.27 3.53 -10.22
CA GLY A 574 20.26 4.22 -9.40
C GLY A 574 20.13 5.73 -9.66
N HIS A 575 21.18 6.37 -10.18
CA HIS A 575 21.21 7.83 -10.35
C HIS A 575 20.10 8.37 -11.24
N GLU A 576 19.82 7.68 -12.36
CA GLU A 576 18.88 8.15 -13.40
C GLU A 576 17.46 7.56 -13.26
N TRP A 577 17.19 6.74 -12.22
CA TRP A 577 15.90 6.08 -12.07
C TRP A 577 14.77 7.04 -11.70
N ALA A 578 15.06 8.11 -10.95
CA ALA A 578 14.08 9.11 -10.56
C ALA A 578 13.92 10.19 -11.64
N THR A 579 12.81 10.14 -12.38
CA THR A 579 12.51 11.08 -13.47
C THR A 579 11.22 11.86 -13.25
N GLY A 580 10.89 12.78 -14.15
CA GLY A 580 9.68 13.60 -14.06
C GLY A 580 9.74 14.68 -12.97
N LEU A 581 8.60 15.29 -12.67
CA LEU A 581 8.53 16.40 -11.73
C LEU A 581 8.88 15.92 -10.30
N TYR A 582 9.89 16.53 -9.68
CA TYR A 582 10.46 16.11 -8.38
C TYR A 582 11.07 14.70 -8.34
N GLY A 583 11.32 14.06 -9.49
CA GLY A 583 11.86 12.70 -9.54
C GLY A 583 10.83 11.61 -9.23
N SER A 584 9.53 11.92 -9.31
CA SER A 584 8.45 11.03 -8.86
C SER A 584 8.06 9.92 -9.83
N VAL A 585 8.68 9.86 -11.01
CA VAL A 585 8.42 8.85 -12.02
C VAL A 585 9.62 7.92 -12.07
N TYR A 586 9.48 6.75 -11.47
CA TYR A 586 10.49 5.71 -11.53
C TYR A 586 10.64 5.14 -12.94
N LYS A 587 11.87 5.07 -13.42
CA LYS A 587 12.29 4.42 -14.67
C LYS A 587 13.42 3.41 -14.46
N GLY A 588 13.61 2.95 -13.23
CA GLY A 588 14.58 1.91 -12.91
C GLY A 588 14.07 0.49 -13.25
N PRO A 589 14.81 -0.55 -12.84
CA PRO A 589 14.41 -1.93 -13.08
C PRO A 589 13.19 -2.32 -12.23
N GLY A 590 12.50 -3.39 -12.62
CA GLY A 590 11.31 -3.88 -11.89
C GLY A 590 10.00 -3.21 -12.29
N VAL A 591 10.00 -2.48 -13.41
CA VAL A 591 8.81 -1.99 -14.10
C VAL A 591 8.99 -2.15 -15.62
N THR A 592 7.96 -2.58 -16.33
CA THR A 592 7.96 -2.68 -17.80
C THR A 592 7.46 -1.38 -18.43
N GLU A 593 7.74 -1.19 -19.72
CA GLU A 593 7.30 0.00 -20.46
C GLU A 593 5.92 -0.16 -21.12
N LYS A 594 5.51 -1.41 -21.40
CA LYS A 594 4.32 -1.72 -22.19
C LYS A 594 3.22 -2.31 -21.32
N GLU A 595 1.99 -1.82 -21.49
CA GLU A 595 0.81 -2.34 -20.80
C GLU A 595 0.55 -3.79 -21.21
N ARG A 596 0.18 -4.66 -20.26
CA ARG A 596 -0.06 -6.09 -20.47
C ARG A 596 1.12 -6.87 -21.06
N GLU A 597 2.36 -6.48 -20.74
CA GLU A 597 3.54 -7.25 -21.15
C GLU A 597 3.56 -8.64 -20.51
N MET A 598 3.10 -8.75 -19.27
CA MET A 598 2.94 -10.03 -18.55
C MET A 598 2.11 -11.06 -19.33
N TRP A 599 0.96 -10.65 -19.87
CA TRP A 599 0.14 -11.50 -20.74
C TRP A 599 0.87 -11.88 -22.02
N ARG A 600 1.58 -10.93 -22.66
CA ARG A 600 2.34 -11.21 -23.90
C ARG A 600 3.45 -12.24 -23.67
N GLU A 601 4.17 -12.12 -22.56
CA GLU A 601 5.22 -13.06 -22.18
C GLU A 601 4.66 -14.46 -21.90
N GLU A 602 3.55 -14.56 -21.14
CA GLU A 602 2.89 -15.84 -20.87
C GLU A 602 2.45 -16.51 -22.18
N ARG A 603 1.82 -15.76 -23.09
CA ARG A 603 1.42 -16.25 -24.41
C ARG A 603 2.61 -16.70 -25.27
N ALA A 604 3.70 -15.95 -25.28
CA ALA A 604 4.89 -16.32 -26.04
C ALA A 604 5.51 -17.64 -25.54
N ARG A 605 5.51 -17.87 -24.21
CA ARG A 605 5.98 -19.13 -23.61
C ARG A 605 5.09 -20.31 -23.98
N GLU A 606 3.77 -20.12 -24.05
CA GLU A 606 2.84 -21.16 -24.50
C GLU A 606 3.11 -21.58 -25.94
N VAL A 607 3.18 -20.60 -26.86
CA VAL A 607 3.41 -20.86 -28.28
C VAL A 607 4.76 -21.58 -28.51
N ASN A 608 5.81 -21.14 -27.81
CA ASN A 608 7.14 -21.76 -27.93
C ASN A 608 7.22 -23.14 -27.25
N GLY A 609 6.48 -23.34 -26.15
CA GLY A 609 6.36 -24.64 -25.47
C GLY A 609 5.66 -25.67 -26.35
N ASP A 610 4.58 -25.26 -27.04
CA ASP A 610 3.86 -26.12 -28.00
C ASP A 610 4.70 -26.41 -29.26
N ALA A 611 5.52 -25.46 -29.71
CA ALA A 611 6.45 -25.67 -30.83
C ALA A 611 7.53 -26.72 -30.54
N ASN A 612 8.05 -26.77 -29.30
CA ASN A 612 9.00 -27.82 -28.88
C ASN A 612 8.30 -29.16 -28.57
N GLY A 613 6.99 -29.15 -28.27
CA GLY A 613 6.18 -30.36 -28.10
C GLY A 613 5.88 -31.09 -29.41
N HIS A 614 5.84 -30.39 -30.55
CA HIS A 614 5.62 -30.99 -31.87
C HIS A 614 6.87 -31.48 -32.59
N ALA A 615 8.08 -31.15 -32.11
CA ALA A 615 9.33 -31.61 -32.71
C ALA A 615 9.78 -33.02 -32.27
N ASN A 616 9.21 -33.59 -31.20
CA ASN A 616 9.53 -34.95 -30.71
C ASN A 616 8.51 -36.02 -31.11
N GLY A 617 7.65 -35.71 -32.08
CA GLY A 617 6.51 -36.55 -32.45
C GLY A 617 6.65 -37.41 -33.70
N HIS A 618 7.78 -37.43 -34.43
CA HIS A 618 7.96 -38.26 -35.63
C HIS A 618 9.38 -38.86 -35.70
N GLY A 619 9.55 -40.07 -35.16
CA GLY A 619 10.78 -40.85 -35.32
C GLY A 619 10.76 -42.15 -34.52
N GLY A 620 10.20 -43.21 -35.11
CA GLY A 620 10.28 -44.57 -34.56
C GLY A 620 9.11 -45.47 -34.96
N LYS A 621 9.11 -45.95 -36.20
CA LYS A 621 8.58 -47.27 -36.55
C LYS A 621 9.76 -48.25 -36.56
#